data_AF-V5HRD4-F1
#
_entry.id   AF-V5HRD4-F1
#
_cell.length_a   1.000
_cell.length_b   1.000
_cell.length_c   1.000
_cell.angle_alpha   90.00
_cell.angle_beta   90.00
_cell.angle_gamma   90.00
#
_symmetry.space_group_name_H-M   'P 1'
#
loop_
_entity.id
_entity.type
_entity.pdbx_description
1 polymer ?
#
loop_
_entity_poly.entity_id
_entity_poly.type
_entity_poly.pdbx_seq_one_letter_code
_entity_poly.pdbx_strand_id
1 'polypeptide(L)'
;LLGVTIDHRLDFRRHIQDVVSKARRLLAFVIRSSKGACPSVPRSLFTALVLPVLEYCSSVWDPSSTQLIASLESVQRRAAYHIVRRQLGQSTPPYQELRTSALLRLVGWDQLQLRRQVATARLLTTLCLPNST
;
A
#
# COMPACT_ATOMS: atom_id res chain seq x y z
N LEU A 1 2.18 -22.68 7.19
CA LEU A 1 3.05 -21.79 6.38
C LEU A 1 2.40 -20.41 6.29
N LEU A 2 3.08 -19.35 6.74
CA LEU A 2 2.57 -17.97 6.91
C LEU A 2 2.27 -17.20 5.59
N GLY A 3 2.15 -17.88 4.43
CA GLY A 3 1.84 -17.21 3.15
C GLY A 3 2.96 -16.32 2.58
N VAL A 4 4.17 -16.36 3.14
CA VAL A 4 5.37 -15.67 2.63
C VAL A 4 6.22 -16.65 1.81
N THR A 5 6.57 -16.26 0.59
CA THR A 5 7.43 -17.06 -0.29
C THR A 5 8.88 -16.66 -0.05
N ILE A 6 9.69 -17.60 0.43
CA ILE A 6 11.11 -17.38 0.71
C ILE A 6 11.91 -18.16 -0.32
N ASP A 7 12.81 -17.48 -1.03
CA ASP A 7 13.73 -18.14 -1.96
C ASP A 7 14.97 -18.67 -1.21
N HIS A 8 15.70 -19.61 -1.81
CA HIS A 8 16.96 -20.17 -1.27
C HIS A 8 18.05 -19.12 -1.03
N ARG A 9 17.93 -17.94 -1.64
CA ARG A 9 18.80 -16.77 -1.44
C ARG A 9 18.25 -15.75 -0.44
N LEU A 10 17.16 -16.08 0.25
CA LEU A 10 16.42 -15.18 1.14
C LEU A 10 15.96 -13.89 0.43
N ASP A 11 15.66 -14.03 -0.87
CA ASP A 11 15.27 -12.93 -1.74
C ASP A 11 13.75 -12.87 -1.88
N PHE A 12 13.18 -11.73 -1.49
CA PHE A 12 11.74 -11.51 -1.48
C PHE A 12 11.22 -10.84 -2.75
N ARG A 13 12.05 -10.64 -3.79
CA ARG A 13 11.63 -10.02 -5.07
C ARG A 13 10.38 -10.66 -5.65
N ARG A 14 10.37 -11.99 -5.78
CA ARG A 14 9.22 -12.74 -6.32
C ARG A 14 7.98 -12.57 -5.46
N HIS A 15 8.15 -12.69 -4.14
CA HIS A 15 7.07 -12.49 -3.18
C HIS A 15 6.45 -11.09 -3.30
N ILE A 16 7.27 -10.05 -3.36
CA ILE A 16 6.81 -8.65 -3.49
C ILE A 16 6.09 -8.44 -4.83
N GLN A 17 6.58 -9.03 -5.92
CA GLN A 17 5.90 -8.97 -7.22
C GLN A 17 4.51 -9.62 -7.16
N ASP A 18 4.38 -10.75 -6.48
CA ASP A 18 3.10 -11.44 -6.28
C ASP A 18 2.14 -10.60 -5.42
N VAL A 19 2.64 -10.01 -4.33
CA VAL A 19 1.90 -9.09 -3.45
C VAL A 19 1.40 -7.87 -4.23
N VAL A 20 2.27 -7.20 -4.98
CA VAL A 20 1.92 -6.04 -5.82
C VAL A 20 0.87 -6.44 -6.85
N SER A 21 1.04 -7.58 -7.51
CA SER A 21 0.09 -8.08 -8.52
C SER A 21 -1.28 -8.36 -7.91
N LYS A 22 -1.33 -8.99 -6.73
CA LYS A 22 -2.57 -9.23 -5.99
C LYS A 22 -3.23 -7.92 -5.57
N ALA A 23 -2.46 -6.98 -5.03
CA ALA A 23 -2.96 -5.68 -4.61
C ALA A 23 -3.51 -4.86 -5.78
N ARG A 24 -2.87 -4.91 -6.97
CA ARG A 24 -3.39 -4.27 -8.20
C ARG A 24 -4.72 -4.86 -8.65
N ARG A 25 -4.88 -6.18 -8.61
CA ARG A 25 -6.17 -6.84 -8.94
C ARG A 25 -7.27 -6.42 -7.98
N LEU A 26 -6.98 -6.39 -6.68
CA LEU A 26 -7.92 -5.92 -5.66
C LEU A 26 -8.26 -4.44 -5.83
N LEU A 27 -7.28 -3.59 -6.14
CA LEU A 27 -7.53 -2.18 -6.43
C LEU A 27 -8.46 -2.02 -7.64
N ALA A 28 -8.25 -2.80 -8.71
CA ALA A 28 -9.15 -2.79 -9.86
C ALA A 28 -10.56 -3.28 -9.52
N PHE A 29 -10.70 -4.22 -8.58
CA PHE A 29 -12.00 -4.59 -8.02
C PHE A 29 -12.64 -3.42 -7.25
N VAL A 30 -11.90 -2.80 -6.32
CA VAL A 30 -12.37 -1.63 -5.54
C VAL A 30 -12.85 -0.50 -6.45
N ILE A 31 -12.07 -0.15 -7.48
CA ILE A 31 -12.43 0.90 -8.44
C ILE A 31 -13.74 0.58 -9.17
N ARG A 32 -13.97 -0.69 -9.53
CA ARG A 32 -15.18 -1.12 -10.24
C ARG A 32 -16.38 -1.19 -9.30
N SER A 33 -16.21 -1.72 -8.09
CA SER A 33 -17.29 -1.87 -7.12
C SER A 33 -17.72 -0.55 -6.49
N SER A 34 -16.83 0.45 -6.43
CA SER A 34 -17.15 1.77 -5.87
C SER A 34 -17.70 2.75 -6.92
N LYS A 35 -18.06 2.31 -8.13
CA LYS A 35 -18.69 3.19 -9.15
C LYS A 35 -20.03 3.69 -8.63
N GLY A 36 -20.32 4.98 -8.80
CA GLY A 36 -21.55 5.62 -8.31
C GLY A 36 -21.63 5.85 -6.79
N ALA A 37 -20.75 5.23 -5.99
CA ALA A 37 -20.72 5.44 -4.54
C ALA A 37 -20.13 6.80 -4.10
N CYS A 38 -20.32 7.16 -2.83
CA CYS A 38 -19.69 8.33 -2.22
C CYS A 38 -18.14 8.24 -2.30
N PRO A 39 -17.40 9.35 -2.48
CA PRO A 39 -15.92 9.35 -2.52
C PRO A 39 -15.23 8.75 -1.30
N SER A 40 -15.91 8.62 -0.15
CA SER A 40 -15.40 7.94 1.04
C SER A 40 -15.34 6.41 0.90
N VAL A 41 -16.23 5.81 0.11
CA VAL A 41 -16.31 4.35 -0.08
C VAL A 41 -15.04 3.73 -0.69
N PRO A 42 -14.46 4.23 -1.80
CA PRO A 42 -13.21 3.68 -2.33
C PRO A 42 -12.05 3.78 -1.33
N ARG A 43 -12.04 4.82 -0.48
CA ARG A 43 -11.05 4.95 0.59
C ARG A 43 -11.19 3.82 1.60
N SER A 44 -12.40 3.57 2.11
CA SER A 44 -12.66 2.49 3.07
C SER A 44 -12.34 1.12 2.49
N LEU A 45 -12.75 0.86 1.24
CA LEU A 45 -12.46 -0.40 0.56
C LEU A 45 -10.96 -0.61 0.30
N PHE A 46 -10.23 0.44 -0.05
CA PHE A 46 -8.77 0.36 -0.19
C PHE A 46 -8.12 -0.05 1.14
N THR A 47 -8.48 0.62 2.23
CA THR A 47 -7.96 0.32 3.58
C THR A 47 -8.34 -1.09 4.04
N ALA A 48 -9.54 -1.56 3.73
CA ALA A 48 -10.02 -2.86 4.19
C ALA A 48 -9.50 -4.04 3.36
N LEU A 49 -9.26 -3.86 2.05
CA LEU A 49 -8.97 -4.97 1.14
C LEU A 49 -7.55 -4.94 0.57
N VAL A 50 -7.07 -3.75 0.18
CA VAL A 50 -5.79 -3.62 -0.54
C VAL A 50 -4.65 -3.43 0.45
N LEU A 51 -4.84 -2.59 1.45
CA LEU A 51 -3.81 -2.27 2.44
C LEU A 51 -3.30 -3.50 3.21
N PRO A 52 -4.16 -4.43 3.68
CA PRO A 52 -3.68 -5.62 4.39
C PRO A 52 -2.79 -6.50 3.52
N VAL A 53 -3.07 -6.59 2.22
CA VAL A 53 -2.22 -7.35 1.29
C VAL A 53 -0.83 -6.73 1.14
N LEU A 54 -0.74 -5.40 1.18
CA LEU A 54 0.53 -4.67 1.05
C LEU A 54 1.33 -4.63 2.36
N GLU A 55 0.68 -4.77 3.52
CA GLU A 55 1.34 -4.63 4.83
C GLU A 55 1.55 -5.96 5.55
N TYR A 56 0.84 -7.02 5.17
CA TYR A 56 0.93 -8.32 5.82
C TYR A 56 2.35 -8.88 5.81
N CYS A 57 2.87 -9.20 7.01
CA CYS A 57 4.23 -9.69 7.24
C CYS A 57 5.34 -8.80 6.65
N SER A 58 5.07 -7.52 6.39
CA SER A 58 6.05 -6.60 5.79
C SER A 58 7.34 -6.48 6.61
N SER A 59 7.29 -6.66 7.92
CA SER A 59 8.48 -6.69 8.79
C SER A 59 9.48 -7.80 8.42
N VAL A 60 9.05 -8.86 7.74
CA VAL A 60 9.91 -9.99 7.32
C VAL A 60 10.55 -9.74 5.96
N TRP A 61 9.80 -9.14 5.03
CA TRP A 61 10.20 -9.04 3.63
C TRP A 61 10.49 -7.62 3.13
N ASP A 62 10.47 -6.61 4.02
CA ASP A 62 10.59 -5.19 3.67
C ASP A 62 11.77 -4.95 2.70
N PRO A 63 11.52 -4.53 1.44
CA PRO A 63 12.58 -4.41 0.46
C PRO A 63 13.48 -3.22 0.72
N SER A 64 14.80 -3.44 0.57
CA SER A 64 15.79 -2.36 0.47
C SER A 64 15.92 -1.77 -0.94
N SER A 65 15.46 -2.49 -1.97
CA SER A 65 15.52 -2.04 -3.36
C SER A 65 14.52 -0.93 -3.66
N THR A 66 15.02 0.20 -4.17
CA THR A 66 14.21 1.36 -4.58
C THR A 66 13.14 1.00 -5.62
N GLN A 67 13.43 0.07 -6.54
CA GLN A 67 12.49 -0.38 -7.56
C GLN A 67 11.30 -1.15 -6.98
N LEU A 68 11.55 -2.00 -5.97
CA LEU A 68 10.51 -2.76 -5.28
C LEU A 68 9.66 -1.85 -4.38
N ILE A 69 10.31 -0.91 -3.68
CA ILE A 69 9.62 0.13 -2.91
C ILE A 69 8.69 0.93 -3.83
N ALA A 70 9.21 1.43 -4.96
CA ALA A 70 8.41 2.17 -5.94
C ALA A 70 7.26 1.33 -6.51
N SER A 71 7.45 0.02 -6.69
CA SER A 71 6.40 -0.88 -7.15
C SER A 71 5.26 -1.01 -6.13
N LEU A 72 5.55 -1.10 -4.84
CA LEU A 72 4.55 -1.10 -3.77
C LEU A 72 3.83 0.25 -3.70
N GLU A 73 4.58 1.36 -3.69
CA GLU A 73 4.02 2.71 -3.65
C GLU A 73 3.15 3.03 -4.88
N SER A 74 3.45 2.43 -6.04
CA SER A 74 2.63 2.60 -7.25
C SER A 74 1.17 2.20 -7.04
N VAL A 75 0.91 1.21 -6.18
CA VAL A 75 -0.46 0.76 -5.86
C VAL A 75 -1.18 1.84 -5.04
N GLN A 76 -0.52 2.36 -4.00
CA GLN A 76 -1.07 3.43 -3.18
C GLN A 76 -1.31 4.71 -4.00
N ARG A 77 -0.34 5.09 -4.83
CA ARG A 77 -0.44 6.26 -5.70
C ARG A 77 -1.64 6.16 -6.64
N ARG A 78 -1.85 5.00 -7.26
CA ARG A 78 -2.99 4.77 -8.17
C ARG A 78 -4.32 4.84 -7.42
N ALA A 79 -4.39 4.33 -6.20
CA ALA A 79 -5.57 4.43 -5.36
C ALA A 79 -5.87 5.88 -4.96
N ALA A 80 -4.86 6.63 -4.51
CA ALA A 80 -4.99 8.04 -4.16
C ALA A 80 -5.47 8.88 -5.35
N TYR A 81 -4.85 8.69 -6.52
CA TYR A 81 -5.28 9.38 -7.74
C TYR A 81 -6.74 9.09 -8.10
N HIS A 82 -7.18 7.84 -7.97
CA HIS A 82 -8.59 7.49 -8.23
C HIS A 82 -9.55 8.22 -7.27
N ILE A 83 -9.19 8.34 -5.99
CA ILE A 83 -10.00 9.07 -5.00
C ILE A 83 -10.04 10.56 -5.35
N VAL A 84 -8.89 11.18 -5.63
CA VAL A 84 -8.82 12.60 -6.05
C VAL A 84 -9.64 12.83 -7.31
N ARG A 85 -9.54 11.95 -8.30
CA ARG A 85 -10.32 12.03 -9.54
C ARG A 85 -11.82 11.97 -9.29
N ARG A 86 -12.26 11.21 -8.28
CA ARG A 86 -13.66 11.13 -7.86
C ARG A 86 -14.13 12.38 -7.11
N GLN A 87 -13.22 13.11 -6.47
CA GLN A 87 -13.52 14.35 -5.74
C GLN A 87 -13.52 15.58 -6.66
N LEU A 88 -12.52 15.71 -7.53
CA LEU A 88 -12.31 16.90 -8.37
C LEU A 88 -12.90 16.76 -9.78
N GLY A 89 -13.27 15.55 -10.21
CA GLY A 89 -13.86 15.32 -11.53
C GLY A 89 -12.93 15.77 -12.66
N GLN A 90 -13.44 16.65 -13.54
CA GLN A 90 -12.69 17.18 -14.68
C GLN A 90 -11.55 18.13 -14.29
N SER A 91 -11.57 18.71 -13.10
CA SER A 91 -10.50 19.59 -12.61
C SER A 91 -9.27 18.83 -12.12
N THR A 92 -9.24 17.51 -12.24
CA THR A 92 -8.12 16.68 -11.79
C THR A 92 -6.95 16.80 -12.77
N PRO A 93 -5.74 17.18 -12.31
CA PRO A 93 -4.57 17.19 -13.18
C PRO A 93 -4.22 15.78 -13.69
N PRO A 94 -3.58 15.66 -14.86
CA PRO A 94 -3.14 14.38 -15.39
C PRO A 94 -2.27 13.57 -14.41
N TYR A 95 -2.39 12.24 -14.48
CA TYR A 95 -1.68 11.32 -13.57
C TYR A 95 -0.16 11.52 -13.53
N GLN A 96 0.45 11.95 -14.62
CA GLN A 96 1.90 12.09 -14.76
C GLN A 96 2.44 13.37 -14.10
N GLU A 97 1.64 14.42 -14.02
CA GLU A 97 2.05 15.74 -13.52
C GLU A 97 2.04 15.81 -11.99
N LEU A 98 1.22 14.96 -11.34
CA LEU A 98 1.07 14.98 -9.90
C LEU A 98 2.22 14.24 -9.20
N ARG A 99 2.94 14.87 -8.28
CA ARG A 99 3.88 14.15 -7.41
C ARG A 99 3.15 13.22 -6.44
N THR A 100 3.78 12.10 -6.07
CA THR A 100 3.15 11.10 -5.18
C THR A 100 2.83 11.72 -3.83
N SER A 101 3.77 12.48 -3.27
CA SER A 101 3.57 13.21 -2.02
C SER A 101 2.39 14.19 -2.08
N ALA A 102 2.23 14.93 -3.18
CA ALA A 102 1.10 15.84 -3.36
C ALA A 102 -0.24 15.08 -3.40
N LEU A 103 -0.30 13.97 -4.13
CA LEU A 103 -1.50 13.10 -4.16
C LEU A 103 -1.87 12.58 -2.78
N LEU A 104 -0.89 12.06 -2.05
CA LEU A 104 -1.10 11.51 -0.72
C LEU A 104 -1.57 12.60 0.26
N ARG A 105 -1.04 13.83 0.16
CA ARG A 105 -1.52 14.97 0.94
C ARG A 105 -2.98 15.32 0.63
N LEU A 106 -3.38 15.33 -0.63
CA LEU A 106 -4.76 15.63 -1.03
C LEU A 106 -5.78 14.63 -0.44
N VAL A 107 -5.38 13.36 -0.33
CA VAL A 107 -6.21 12.34 0.33
C VAL A 107 -5.94 12.19 1.82
N GLY A 108 -5.02 12.95 2.43
CA GLY A 108 -4.63 12.77 3.83
C GLY A 108 -4.16 11.34 4.13
N TRP A 109 -3.23 10.81 3.33
CA TRP A 109 -2.56 9.53 3.54
C TRP A 109 -1.07 9.73 3.74
N ASP A 110 -0.46 8.87 4.56
CA ASP A 110 1.00 8.75 4.69
C ASP A 110 1.54 7.73 3.69
N GLN A 111 2.84 7.78 3.40
CA GLN A 111 3.47 6.75 2.57
C GLN A 111 3.39 5.36 3.22
N LEU A 112 3.18 4.32 2.39
CA LEU A 112 3.22 2.92 2.85
C LEU A 112 4.52 2.56 3.57
N GLN A 113 5.64 3.17 3.19
CA GLN A 113 6.92 2.94 3.86
C GLN A 113 6.88 3.34 5.34
N LEU A 114 6.28 4.49 5.66
CA LEU A 114 6.14 4.95 7.04
C LEU A 114 5.31 3.97 7.88
N ARG A 115 4.23 3.43 7.30
CA ARG A 115 3.36 2.47 7.98
C ARG A 115 4.05 1.13 8.24
N ARG A 116 4.85 0.65 7.28
CA ARG A 116 5.68 -0.56 7.43
C ARG A 116 6.75 -0.38 8.51
N GLN A 117 7.40 0.78 8.56
CA GLN A 117 8.37 1.09 9.62
C GLN A 117 7.74 1.03 11.01
N VAL A 118 6.51 1.50 11.18
CA VAL A 118 5.77 1.36 12.45
C VAL A 118 5.50 -0.10 12.79
N ALA A 119 5.13 -0.94 11.82
CA ALA A 119 4.93 -2.37 12.04
C ALA A 119 6.23 -3.07 12.47
N THR A 120 7.35 -2.78 11.81
CA THR A 120 8.67 -3.29 12.16
C THR A 120 9.11 -2.79 13.54
N ALA A 121 8.96 -1.51 13.83
CA ALA A 121 9.30 -0.93 15.13
C ALA A 121 8.50 -1.58 16.27
N ARG A 122 7.18 -1.79 16.08
CA ARG A 122 6.34 -2.51 17.06
C ARG A 122 6.87 -3.92 17.31
N LEU A 123 7.16 -4.67 16.24
CA LEU A 123 7.69 -6.03 16.37
C LEU A 123 9.04 -6.05 17.10
N LEU A 124 9.95 -5.12 16.77
CA LEU A 124 11.24 -4.99 17.47
C LEU A 124 11.04 -4.63 18.93
N THR A 125 10.14 -3.71 19.27
CA THR A 125 9.86 -3.38 20.68
C THR A 125 9.28 -4.58 21.44
N THR A 126 8.41 -5.38 20.82
CA THR A 126 7.88 -6.60 21.45
C THR A 126 8.96 -7.66 21.66
N LEU A 127 9.93 -7.78 20.75
CA LEU A 127 11.02 -8.75 20.86
C LEU A 127 12.14 -8.30 21.81
N CYS A 128 12.47 -7.00 21.81
CA CYS A 128 13.59 -6.45 22.59
C CYS A 128 13.18 -6.00 24.00
N LEU A 129 11.90 -5.74 24.24
CA LEU A 129 11.36 -5.42 25.57
C LEU A 129 10.34 -6.51 25.94
N PRO A 130 10.80 -7.68 26.42
CA PRO A 130 9.89 -8.70 26.92
C PRO A 130 9.23 -8.15 28.20
N ASN A 131 7.98 -7.72 28.08
CA ASN A 131 7.06 -7.40 29.17
C ASN A 131 7.48 -6.24 30.09
N SER A 132 7.02 -5.03 29.81
CA SER A 132 6.48 -4.17 30.87
C SER A 132 4.96 -4.23 30.79
N THR A 133 4.40 -5.26 31.44
CA THR A 133 2.99 -5.34 31.83
C THR A 133 2.60 -4.16 32.70
#